data_AF-A0A1V5T4R0-F1
#
_entry.id   AF-A0A1V5T4R0-F1
#
_cell.length_a   1.000
_cell.length_b   1.000
_cell.length_c   1.000
_cell.angle_alpha   90.00
_cell.angle_beta   90.00
_cell.angle_gamma   90.00
#
_symmetry.space_group_name_H-M   'P 1'
#
loop_
_entity.id
_entity.type
_entity.pdbx_description
1 polymer ?
#
loop_
_entity_poly.entity_id
_entity_poly.type
_entity_poly.pdbx_seq_one_letter_code
_entity_poly.pdbx_strand_id
1 'polypeptide(L)'
;MAEAVVAMTTTNTEREAKSLASLLVSKRCAACVQIVSKINSVYEWEGEIHSDQEYLLMIKTQEKLVDKVKNLIIENHSYEVPEFLVLPVVDSTEDYMNWICRVTK
;
A
#
# COMPACT_ATOMS: atom_id res chain seq x y z
N MET A 1 20.18 -5.03 -9.44
CA MET A 1 18.79 -5.44 -9.76
C MET A 1 17.87 -4.47 -9.03
N ALA A 2 16.73 -4.09 -9.59
CA ALA A 2 15.81 -3.24 -8.83
C ALA A 2 15.13 -4.12 -7.77
N GLU A 3 15.31 -3.79 -6.51
CA GLU A 3 14.67 -4.51 -5.41
C GLU A 3 13.19 -4.11 -5.38
N ALA A 4 12.30 -5.09 -5.36
CA ALA A 4 10.88 -4.86 -5.14
C ALA A 4 10.56 -4.90 -3.65
N VAL A 5 9.49 -4.21 -3.29
CA VAL A 5 8.92 -4.24 -1.94
C VAL A 5 7.41 -4.42 -2.00
N VAL A 6 6.86 -4.92 -0.91
CA VAL A 6 5.42 -4.85 -0.62
C VAL A 6 5.22 -3.78 0.44
N ALA A 7 4.64 -2.65 0.06
CA ALA A 7 4.16 -1.66 1.02
C ALA A 7 2.71 -1.98 1.42
N MET A 8 2.36 -1.69 2.67
CA MET A 8 1.06 -1.97 3.27
C MET A 8 0.49 -0.72 3.94
N THR A 9 -0.82 -0.52 3.81
CA THR A 9 -1.62 0.51 4.50
C THR A 9 -3.05 -0.02 4.66
N THR A 10 -3.78 0.47 5.65
CA THR A 10 -5.23 0.24 5.75
C THR A 10 -6.00 1.50 5.36
N THR A 11 -7.31 1.39 5.11
CA THR A 11 -8.23 2.52 4.89
C THR A 11 -9.59 2.20 5.51
N ASN A 12 -10.35 3.23 5.91
CA ASN A 12 -11.67 3.06 6.53
C ASN A 12 -12.79 2.62 5.55
N THR A 13 -12.61 2.83 4.25
CA THR A 13 -13.67 2.61 3.25
C THR A 13 -13.14 1.98 1.98
N GLU A 14 -13.99 1.18 1.34
CA GLU A 14 -13.67 0.56 0.05
C GLU A 14 -13.42 1.60 -1.05
N ARG A 15 -14.11 2.73 -0.97
CA ARG A 15 -13.97 3.83 -1.94
C ARG A 15 -12.57 4.42 -1.85
N GLU A 16 -12.08 4.70 -0.65
CA GLU A 16 -10.73 5.22 -0.43
C GLU A 16 -9.68 4.21 -0.87
N ALA A 17 -9.82 2.94 -0.48
CA ALA A 17 -8.95 1.85 -0.92
C ALA A 17 -8.82 1.79 -2.46
N LYS A 18 -9.96 1.81 -3.17
CA LYS A 18 -10.01 1.79 -4.63
C LYS A 18 -9.42 3.05 -5.25
N SER A 19 -9.66 4.21 -4.65
CA SER A 19 -9.12 5.49 -5.10
C SER A 19 -7.59 5.53 -4.99
N LEU A 20 -7.05 5.20 -3.81
CA LEU A 20 -5.60 5.10 -3.57
C LEU A 20 -4.94 4.08 -4.49
N ALA A 21 -5.50 2.88 -4.60
CA ALA A 21 -4.99 1.85 -5.51
C ALA A 21 -4.91 2.36 -6.96
N SER A 22 -5.97 2.99 -7.45
CA SER A 22 -6.03 3.55 -8.81
C SER A 22 -5.05 4.71 -9.00
N LEU A 23 -4.92 5.58 -8.00
CA LEU A 23 -3.98 6.70 -8.00
C LEU A 23 -2.53 6.21 -8.10
N LEU A 24 -2.13 5.26 -7.24
CA LEU A 24 -0.76 4.74 -7.20
C LEU A 24 -0.37 4.05 -8.51
N VAL A 25 -1.27 3.25 -9.10
CA VAL A 25 -1.03 2.58 -10.38
C VAL A 25 -1.03 3.57 -11.54
N SER A 26 -1.99 4.49 -11.61
CA SER A 26 -2.07 5.50 -12.70
C SER A 26 -0.86 6.44 -12.71
N LYS A 27 -0.33 6.80 -11.54
CA LYS A 27 0.91 7.59 -11.37
C LYS A 27 2.18 6.76 -11.59
N ARG A 28 2.06 5.46 -11.94
CA ARG A 28 3.17 4.52 -12.11
C ARG A 28 4.08 4.42 -10.87
N CYS A 29 3.51 4.64 -9.69
CA CYS A 29 4.21 4.52 -8.41
C CYS A 29 4.09 3.12 -7.82
N ALA A 30 3.10 2.35 -8.26
CA ALA A 30 2.93 0.94 -7.95
C ALA A 30 2.62 0.16 -9.22
N ALA A 31 3.12 -1.07 -9.31
CA ALA A 31 2.80 -1.97 -10.41
C ALA A 31 1.42 -2.61 -10.21
N CYS A 32 1.14 -3.02 -8.96
CA CYS A 32 -0.10 -3.66 -8.55
C CYS A 32 -0.45 -3.24 -7.14
N VAL A 33 -1.75 -3.18 -6.84
CA VAL A 33 -2.28 -3.06 -5.48
C VAL A 33 -3.36 -4.12 -5.31
N GLN A 34 -3.21 -4.97 -4.31
CA GLN A 34 -4.27 -5.89 -3.89
C GLN A 34 -5.04 -5.26 -2.73
N ILE A 35 -6.37 -5.37 -2.77
CA ILE A 35 -7.25 -4.87 -1.70
C ILE A 35 -7.87 -6.10 -1.01
N VAL A 36 -7.53 -6.30 0.26
CA VAL A 36 -8.15 -7.29 1.13
C VAL A 36 -9.29 -6.59 1.87
N SER A 37 -10.52 -7.02 1.61
CA SER A 37 -11.71 -6.36 2.13
C SER A 37 -12.15 -6.94 3.46
N LYS A 38 -12.81 -6.10 4.28
CA LYS A 38 -13.47 -6.49 5.53
C LYS A 38 -12.51 -7.12 6.54
N ILE A 39 -11.31 -6.54 6.69
CA ILE A 39 -10.44 -6.88 7.81
C ILE A 39 -10.96 -6.17 9.07
N ASN A 40 -10.51 -6.62 10.24
CA ASN A 40 -10.81 -5.99 11.51
C ASN A 40 -9.48 -5.58 12.16
N SER A 41 -9.27 -4.28 12.31
CA SER A 41 -8.09 -3.72 12.96
C SER A 41 -8.42 -3.45 14.42
N VAL A 42 -7.63 -4.05 15.31
CA VAL A 42 -7.80 -3.93 16.77
C VAL A 42 -6.57 -3.22 17.34
N TYR A 43 -6.79 -2.12 18.04
CA TYR A 43 -5.72 -1.26 18.54
C TYR A 43 -6.14 -0.57 19.84
N GLU A 44 -5.17 -0.07 20.59
CA GLU A 44 -5.42 0.77 21.76
C GLU A 44 -5.40 2.24 21.35
N TRP A 45 -6.41 2.99 21.76
CA TRP A 45 -6.43 4.44 21.65
C TRP A 45 -7.04 5.05 22.91
N GLU A 46 -6.36 6.06 23.46
CA GLU A 46 -6.77 6.74 24.71
C GLU A 46 -7.08 5.80 25.90
N GLY A 47 -6.38 4.66 25.97
CA GLY A 47 -6.57 3.66 27.03
C GLY A 47 -7.77 2.73 26.83
N GLU A 48 -8.48 2.82 25.71
CA GLU A 48 -9.56 1.93 25.32
C GLU A 48 -9.14 1.05 24.13
N ILE A 49 -9.69 -0.17 24.07
CA ILE A 49 -9.49 -1.06 22.92
C ILE A 49 -10.55 -0.77 21.88
N HIS A 50 -10.10 -0.34 20.70
CA HIS A 50 -10.93 -0.09 19.54
C HIS A 50 -10.86 -1.26 18.55
N SER A 51 -11.90 -1.40 17.75
CA SER A 51 -12.01 -2.43 16.72
C SER A 51 -12.77 -1.85 15.53
N ASP A 52 -12.06 -1.61 14.44
CA ASP A 52 -12.62 -1.00 13.25
C ASP A 52 -12.55 -1.94 12.04
N GLN A 53 -13.61 -1.93 11.24
CA GLN A 53 -13.63 -2.65 9.97
C GLN A 53 -12.89 -1.83 8.90
N GLU A 54 -11.87 -2.41 8.31
CA GLU A 54 -10.99 -1.73 7.37
C GLU A 54 -10.76 -2.53 6.07
N TYR A 55 -10.00 -1.90 5.17
CA TYR A 55 -9.53 -2.47 3.92
C TYR A 55 -8.01 -2.37 3.87
N LEU A 56 -7.33 -3.51 3.79
CA LEU A 56 -5.88 -3.59 3.70
C LEU A 56 -5.43 -3.52 2.24
N LEU A 57 -4.52 -2.60 1.94
CA LEU A 57 -3.87 -2.48 0.65
C LEU A 57 -2.48 -3.11 0.72
N MET A 58 -2.16 -3.97 -0.24
CA MET A 58 -0.82 -4.52 -0.44
C MET A 58 -0.26 -4.08 -1.78
N ILE A 59 0.67 -3.12 -1.74
CA ILE A 59 1.18 -2.33 -2.86
C ILE A 59 2.54 -2.89 -3.29
N LYS A 60 2.66 -3.35 -4.54
CA LYS A 60 3.92 -3.87 -5.10
C LYS A 60 4.60 -2.79 -5.91
N THR A 61 5.82 -2.42 -5.53
CA THR A 61 6.59 -1.38 -6.21
C THR A 61 8.10 -1.65 -6.14
N GLN A 62 8.88 -0.85 -6.86
CA GLN A 62 10.33 -0.79 -6.69
C GLN A 62 10.66 -0.04 -5.38
N GLU A 63 11.68 -0.51 -4.66
CA GLU A 63 12.16 0.09 -3.41
C GLU A 63 12.43 1.60 -3.55
N LYS A 64 13.07 2.01 -4.65
CA LYS A 64 13.36 3.42 -4.94
C LYS A 64 12.13 4.34 -5.03
N LEU A 65 10.91 3.78 -5.13
CA LEU A 65 9.66 4.51 -5.24
C LEU A 65 8.88 4.56 -3.92
N VAL A 66 9.39 3.94 -2.85
CA VAL A 66 8.72 3.87 -1.54
C VAL A 66 8.35 5.25 -1.01
N ASP A 67 9.27 6.22 -1.04
CA ASP A 67 8.98 7.58 -0.55
C ASP A 67 7.88 8.27 -1.35
N LYS A 68 7.84 8.05 -2.67
CA LYS A 68 6.80 8.60 -3.55
C LYS A 68 5.44 7.96 -3.26
N VAL A 69 5.40 6.64 -3.01
CA VAL A 69 4.19 5.93 -2.60
C VAL A 69 3.70 6.42 -1.24
N LYS A 70 4.59 6.52 -0.25
CA LYS A 70 4.29 7.02 1.09
C LYS A 70 3.69 8.43 1.06
N ASN A 71 4.30 9.34 0.32
CA ASN A 71 3.80 10.72 0.21
C ASN A 71 2.42 10.78 -0.45
N LEU A 72 2.19 10.03 -1.53
CA LEU A 72 0.89 9.97 -2.19
C LEU A 72 -0.19 9.38 -1.27
N ILE A 73 0.15 8.41 -0.42
CA ILE A 73 -0.76 7.88 0.59
C ILE A 73 -1.09 8.98 1.58
N ILE A 74 -0.10 9.57 2.25
CA ILE A 74 -0.30 10.62 3.27
C ILE A 74 -1.15 11.78 2.73
N GLU A 75 -0.89 12.25 1.49
CA GLU A 75 -1.64 13.35 0.87
C GLU A 75 -3.10 13.02 0.53
N ASN A 76 -3.45 11.73 0.44
CA ASN A 76 -4.75 11.26 -0.05
C ASN A 76 -5.44 10.30 0.94
N HIS A 77 -4.99 10.26 2.19
CA HIS A 77 -5.54 9.41 3.23
C HIS A 77 -6.49 10.18 4.13
N SER A 78 -7.55 9.54 4.62
CA SER A 78 -8.48 10.17 5.57
C SER A 78 -7.96 10.21 7.00
N TYR A 79 -7.12 9.25 7.39
CA TYR A 79 -6.45 9.26 8.70
C TYR A 79 -5.32 10.28 8.77
N GLU A 80 -5.18 10.94 9.92
CA GLU A 80 -4.07 11.85 10.22
C GLU A 80 -2.72 11.10 10.24
N VAL A 81 -2.72 9.89 10.79
CA VAL A 81 -1.54 9.01 10.84
C VAL A 81 -1.91 7.67 10.20
N PRO A 82 -1.76 7.52 8.87
CA PRO A 82 -2.01 6.24 8.21
C PRO A 82 -0.94 5.21 8.58
N GLU A 83 -1.35 3.95 8.72
CA GLU A 83 -0.41 2.83 8.75
C GLU A 83 0.38 2.79 7.43
N PHE A 84 1.71 2.77 7.48
CA PHE A 84 2.52 2.52 6.29
C PHE A 84 3.75 1.68 6.63
N LEU A 85 3.71 0.41 6.24
CA LEU A 85 4.77 -0.56 6.48
C LEU A 85 5.34 -1.07 5.16
N VAL A 86 6.64 -1.37 5.12
CA VAL A 86 7.33 -1.85 3.91
C VAL A 86 8.04 -3.14 4.23
N LEU A 87 7.75 -4.18 3.44
CA LEU A 87 8.35 -5.50 3.55
C LEU A 87 9.23 -5.77 2.31
N PRO A 88 10.48 -6.23 2.49
CA PRO A 88 11.35 -6.57 1.37
C PRO A 88 10.84 -7.80 0.62
N VAL A 89 10.87 -7.76 -0.72
CA VAL A 89 10.65 -8.96 -1.53
C VAL A 89 11.99 -9.67 -1.70
N VAL A 90 12.14 -10.80 -1.02
CA VAL A 90 13.38 -11.60 -1.07
C VAL A 90 13.52 -12.43 -2.34
N ASP A 91 12.41 -12.77 -2.99
CA ASP A 91 12.40 -13.55 -4.23
C ASP A 91 11.12 -13.30 -5.05
N SER A 92 11.21 -13.45 -6.37
CA SER A 92 10.08 -13.37 -7.31
C SER A 92 10.44 -14.02 -8.64
N THR A 93 9.45 -14.34 -9.47
CA THR A 93 9.73 -14.79 -10.83
C THR A 93 10.33 -13.64 -11.65
N GLU A 94 11.30 -13.95 -12.50
CA GLU A 94 12.03 -12.96 -13.31
C GLU A 94 11.07 -12.10 -14.14
N ASP A 95 10.09 -12.73 -14.80
CA ASP A 95 9.09 -12.02 -15.61
C ASP A 95 8.23 -11.06 -14.79
N TYR A 96 7.89 -11.41 -13.54
CA TYR A 96 7.09 -10.55 -12.67
C TYR A 96 7.92 -9.34 -12.19
N MET A 97 9.17 -9.56 -11.82
CA MET A 97 10.08 -8.47 -11.46
C MET A 97 10.32 -7.52 -12.64
N ASN A 98 10.55 -8.08 -13.82
CA ASN A 98 10.69 -7.31 -15.05
C ASN A 98 9.44 -6.50 -15.38
N TRP A 99 8.24 -7.07 -15.13
CA TRP A 99 6.99 -6.34 -15.27
C TRP A 99 6.87 -5.18 -14.28
N ILE A 100 7.17 -5.38 -12.99
CA ILE A 100 7.17 -4.32 -11.97
C ILE A 100 8.07 -3.16 -12.42
N CYS A 101 9.31 -3.46 -12.82
CA CYS A 101 10.27 -2.47 -13.31
C CYS A 101 9.77 -1.70 -14.53
N ARG A 102 9.10 -2.39 -15.47
CA ARG A 102 8.63 -1.80 -16.72
C ARG A 102 7.47 -0.83 -16.51
N VAL A 103 6.55 -1.14 -15.60
CA VAL A 103 5.32 -0.35 -15.43
C VAL A 103 5.44 0.77 -14.39
N THR A 104 6.50 0.78 -13.58
CA THR A 104 6.73 1.80 -12.54
C THR A 104 7.88 2.76 -12.89
N LYS A 105 7.75 4.04 -12.49
CA LYS A 105 8.67 5.13 -12.88
C LYS A 105 8.97 6.13 -11.77
#